data_AF-A0A1B6ILC9-F1
#
_entry.id   AF-A0A1B6ILC9-F1
#
_cell.length_a   1.000
_cell.length_b   1.000
_cell.length_c   1.000
_cell.angle_alpha   90.00
_cell.angle_beta   90.00
_cell.angle_gamma   90.00
#
_symmetry.space_group_name_H-M   'P 1'
#
loop_
_entity.id
_entity.type
_entity.pdbx_description
1 polymer ?
#
loop_
_entity_poly.entity_id
_entity_poly.type
_entity_poly.pdbx_seq_one_letter_code
_entity_poly.pdbx_strand_id
1 'polypeptide(L)'
;FCFRHRPKGFPQMPSCKHSAKSKYRCAELSLQDVRKIHQQYYKDADLQSKKNFILQHVIVSSAKRTRLPEGIKSKRNVSTDFFLPKMRNNKTENVKVCRAALLTILQESK
;
A
#
# COMPACT_ATOMS: atom_id res chain seq x y z
N PHE A 1 -8.85 9.19 -25.80
CA PHE A 1 -7.41 9.08 -25.47
C PHE A 1 -7.23 8.07 -24.35
N CYS A 2 -6.84 6.83 -24.68
CA CYS A 2 -6.56 5.80 -23.67
C CYS A 2 -5.13 5.98 -23.16
N PHE A 3 -4.98 6.63 -22.00
CA PHE A 3 -3.69 6.63 -21.29
C PHE A 3 -3.40 5.19 -20.86
N ARG A 4 -2.57 4.48 -21.63
CA ARG A 4 -2.00 3.20 -21.18
C ARG A 4 -1.11 3.52 -19.98
N HIS A 5 -1.60 3.20 -18.79
CA HIS A 5 -0.85 3.32 -17.55
C HIS A 5 0.27 2.26 -17.54
N ARG A 6 1.36 2.56 -18.26
CA ARG A 6 2.58 1.75 -18.30
C ARG A 6 3.51 2.15 -17.16
N PRO A 7 4.37 1.23 -16.68
CA PRO A 7 5.38 1.57 -15.71
C PRO A 7 6.32 2.64 -16.29
N LYS A 8 6.66 3.65 -15.49
CA LYS A 8 7.61 4.70 -15.89
C LYS A 8 9.05 4.19 -15.89
N GLY A 9 9.32 3.06 -15.23
CA GLY A 9 10.61 2.40 -15.20
C GLY A 9 10.66 1.26 -14.19
N PHE A 10 11.86 0.85 -13.77
CA PHE A 10 12.02 -0.13 -12.70
C PHE A 10 11.51 0.41 -11.35
N PRO A 11 10.83 -0.42 -10.54
CA PRO A 11 10.37 0.02 -9.24
C PRO A 11 11.56 0.34 -8.34
N GLN A 12 11.49 1.49 -7.66
CA GLN A 12 12.51 1.88 -6.70
C GLN A 12 12.18 1.28 -5.33
N MET A 13 13.23 0.92 -4.59
CA MET A 13 13.06 0.46 -3.21
C MET A 13 12.48 1.62 -2.37
N PRO A 14 11.39 1.41 -1.62
CA PRO A 14 10.81 2.48 -0.83
C PRO A 14 11.71 2.85 0.34
N SER A 15 12.33 4.05 0.29
CA SER A 15 13.10 4.60 1.41
C SER A 15 12.14 5.16 2.46
N CYS A 16 11.80 4.33 3.45
CA CYS A 16 10.90 4.72 4.52
C CYS A 16 11.67 4.98 5.81
N LYS A 17 11.63 6.22 6.31
CA LYS A 17 12.17 6.58 7.63
C LYS A 17 11.14 6.27 8.72
N HIS A 18 10.90 4.99 8.97
CA HIS A 18 10.04 4.56 10.07
C HIS A 18 10.83 4.50 11.38
N SER A 19 10.27 5.04 12.46
CA SER A 19 10.81 4.80 13.81
C SER A 19 10.68 3.31 14.15
N ALA A 20 11.62 2.76 14.91
CA ALA A 20 11.64 1.35 15.31
C ALA A 20 10.35 0.89 16.04
N LYS A 21 9.60 1.82 16.66
CA LYS A 21 8.30 1.55 17.31
C LYS A 21 7.10 1.61 16.36
N SER A 22 7.31 1.84 15.07
CA SER A 22 6.21 1.95 14.12
C SER A 22 5.62 0.58 13.78
N LYS A 23 4.32 0.52 13.53
CA LYS A 23 3.61 -0.70 13.11
C LYS A 23 3.91 -1.09 11.64
N TYR A 24 4.76 -0.33 10.94
CA TYR A 24 5.06 -0.51 9.53
C TYR A 24 6.36 -1.28 9.35
N ARG A 25 6.32 -2.30 8.51
CA ARG A 25 7.42 -3.22 8.22
C ARG A 25 7.93 -3.04 6.78
N CYS A 26 7.97 -1.80 6.30
CA CYS A 26 8.41 -1.48 4.94
C CYS A 26 9.85 -1.94 4.65
N ALA A 27 10.74 -1.92 5.67
CA ALA A 27 12.12 -2.38 5.55
C ALA A 27 12.24 -3.91 5.37
N GLU A 28 11.18 -4.66 5.70
CA GLU A 28 11.17 -6.11 5.54
C GLU A 28 10.86 -6.56 4.10
N LEU A 29 10.43 -5.65 3.23
CA LEU A 29 10.18 -5.96 1.83
C LEU A 29 11.50 -6.12 1.06
N SER A 30 11.63 -7.24 0.35
CA SER A 30 12.76 -7.43 -0.55
C SER A 30 12.50 -6.74 -1.90
N LEU A 31 13.58 -6.48 -2.64
CA LEU A 31 13.48 -5.98 -4.01
C LEU A 31 12.69 -6.95 -4.92
N GLN A 32 12.75 -8.25 -4.64
CA GLN A 32 11.98 -9.25 -5.39
C GLN A 32 10.48 -9.11 -5.14
N ASP A 33 10.06 -8.91 -3.89
CA ASP A 33 8.66 -8.66 -3.55
C ASP A 33 8.15 -7.39 -4.23
N VAL A 34 8.95 -6.32 -4.16
CA VAL A 34 8.66 -5.03 -4.83
C VAL A 34 8.48 -5.21 -6.33
N ARG A 35 9.37 -5.96 -6.99
CA ARG A 35 9.28 -6.26 -8.43
C ARG A 35 8.02 -7.06 -8.78
N LYS A 36 7.69 -8.09 -7.99
CA LYS A 36 6.48 -8.91 -8.22
C LYS A 36 5.21 -8.08 -8.12
N ILE A 37 5.11 -7.26 -7.08
CA ILE A 37 3.95 -6.39 -6.85
C ILE A 37 3.80 -5.37 -7.99
N HIS A 38 4.92 -4.75 -8.41
CA HIS A 38 4.94 -3.82 -9.54
C HIS A 38 4.48 -4.51 -10.83
N GLN A 39 5.01 -5.71 -11.13
CA GLN A 39 4.59 -6.48 -12.30
C GLN A 39 3.11 -6.86 -12.26
N GLN A 40 2.59 -7.28 -11.10
CA GLN A 40 1.17 -7.61 -10.95
C GLN A 40 0.28 -6.39 -11.16
N TYR A 41 0.66 -5.22 -10.61
CA TYR A 41 -0.10 -3.98 -10.78
C TYR A 41 -0.17 -3.50 -12.24
N TYR A 42 0.91 -3.70 -12.99
CA TYR A 42 1.00 -3.30 -14.40
C TYR A 42 0.64 -4.41 -15.39
N LYS A 43 0.22 -5.59 -14.90
CA LYS A 43 -0.23 -6.70 -15.75
C LYS A 43 -1.44 -6.28 -16.59
N ASP A 44 -2.37 -5.56 -15.96
CA ASP A 44 -3.57 -5.07 -16.62
C ASP A 44 -3.47 -3.56 -16.87
N ALA A 45 -3.82 -3.13 -18.09
CA ALA A 45 -3.77 -1.71 -18.46
C ALA A 45 -4.99 -0.92 -17.97
N ASP A 46 -6.05 -1.61 -17.57
CA ASP A 46 -7.34 -1.02 -17.22
C ASP A 46 -7.31 -0.35 -15.84
N LEU A 47 -7.85 0.87 -15.79
CA LEU A 47 -7.92 1.66 -14.56
C LEU A 47 -8.75 0.97 -13.46
N GLN A 48 -9.81 0.25 -13.85
CA GLN A 48 -10.62 -0.52 -12.91
C GLN A 48 -9.83 -1.66 -12.28
N SER A 49 -9.07 -2.43 -13.07
CA SER A 49 -8.22 -3.52 -12.57
C SER A 49 -7.15 -3.01 -11.62
N LYS A 50 -6.53 -1.87 -11.92
CA LYS A 50 -5.57 -1.21 -11.03
C LYS A 50 -6.18 -0.76 -9.70
N LYS A 51 -7.38 -0.17 -9.74
CA LYS A 51 -8.12 0.21 -8.52
C LYS A 51 -8.47 -1.02 -7.69
N ASN A 52 -8.95 -2.09 -8.33
CA ASN A 52 -9.28 -3.34 -7.67
C ASN A 52 -8.04 -3.98 -7.03
N PHE A 53 -6.89 -3.97 -7.70
CA PHE A 53 -5.63 -4.44 -7.14
C PHE A 53 -5.26 -3.68 -5.86
N ILE A 54 -5.34 -2.34 -5.87
CA ILE A 54 -5.07 -1.55 -4.68
C ILE A 54 -6.05 -1.93 -3.55
N LEU A 55 -7.33 -2.08 -3.85
CA LEU A 55 -8.35 -2.45 -2.86
C LEU A 55 -8.12 -3.84 -2.26
N GLN A 56 -7.60 -4.81 -3.01
CA GLN A 56 -7.23 -6.14 -2.49
C GLN A 56 -6.11 -6.08 -1.44
N HIS A 57 -5.23 -5.08 -1.55
CA HIS A 57 -4.08 -4.88 -0.66
C HIS A 57 -4.34 -3.83 0.44
N VAL A 58 -5.54 -3.26 0.51
CA VAL A 58 -5.93 -2.27 1.51
C VAL A 58 -6.92 -2.88 2.49
N ILE A 59 -6.57 -2.87 3.77
CA ILE A 59 -7.51 -3.10 4.85
C ILE A 59 -7.97 -1.74 5.38
N VAL A 60 -9.22 -1.42 5.13
CA VAL A 60 -9.89 -0.25 5.70
C VAL A 60 -10.42 -0.66 7.08
N SER A 61 -9.86 -0.09 8.14
CA SER A 61 -10.43 -0.21 9.48
C SER A 61 -11.25 1.03 9.79
N SER A 62 -12.54 0.85 10.07
CA SER A 62 -13.35 1.91 10.66
C SER A 62 -12.79 2.21 12.05
N ALA A 63 -12.54 3.48 12.33
CA ALA A 63 -12.19 3.87 13.70
C ALA A 63 -13.37 3.46 14.58
N LYS A 64 -13.13 2.68 15.65
CA LYS A 64 -14.15 2.39 16.66
C LYS A 64 -14.76 3.72 17.07
N ARG A 65 -16.08 3.88 16.89
CA ARG A 65 -16.82 5.10 17.24
C ARG A 65 -16.74 5.28 18.76
N THR A 66 -15.72 5.97 19.24
CA THR A 66 -15.71 6.47 20.61
C THR A 66 -16.72 7.60 20.65
N ARG A 67 -17.78 7.48 21.45
CA ARG A 67 -18.68 8.61 21.72
C ARG A 67 -17.82 9.70 22.36
N LEU A 68 -17.48 10.72 21.60
CA LEU A 68 -16.85 11.91 22.16
C LEU A 68 -17.93 12.66 22.96
N PRO A 69 -17.59 13.20 24.14
CA PRO A 69 -18.47 14.12 24.84
C PRO A 69 -18.81 15.33 23.95
N GLU A 70 -20.01 15.87 24.12
CA GLU A 70 -20.54 16.97 23.31
C GLU A 70 -19.55 18.14 23.21
N GLY A 71 -19.20 18.53 21.99
CA GLY A 71 -18.32 19.67 21.69
C GLY A 71 -17.01 19.34 20.96
N ILE A 72 -16.57 18.08 20.94
CA ILE A 72 -15.31 17.71 20.27
C ILE A 72 -15.59 17.10 18.90
N LYS A 73 -15.29 17.84 17.82
CA LYS A 73 -15.33 17.31 16.44
C LYS A 73 -14.18 16.29 16.25
N SER A 74 -14.45 14.98 16.23
CA SER A 74 -13.43 14.02 15.76
C SER A 74 -13.16 14.24 14.28
N LYS A 75 -12.00 14.80 13.95
CA LYS A 75 -11.47 14.72 12.59
C LYS A 75 -10.76 13.37 12.43
N ARG A 76 -11.37 12.50 11.62
CA ARG A 76 -10.92 11.20 11.05
C ARG A 76 -11.55 9.96 11.68
N ASN A 77 -12.48 9.36 10.95
CA ASN A 77 -13.22 8.14 11.32
C ASN A 77 -12.73 6.88 10.58
N VAL A 78 -11.68 6.98 9.76
CA VAL A 78 -11.22 5.87 8.90
C VAL A 78 -9.70 5.80 8.91
N SER A 79 -9.18 4.61 9.25
CA SER A 79 -7.76 4.27 9.16
C SER A 79 -7.56 3.31 7.99
N THR A 80 -6.65 3.66 7.08
CA THR A 80 -6.30 2.82 5.93
C THR A 80 -4.94 2.17 6.17
N ASP A 81 -4.95 0.85 6.28
CA ASP A 81 -3.75 0.05 6.45
C ASP A 81 -3.47 -0.70 5.15
N PHE A 82 -2.23 -0.61 4.65
CA PHE A 82 -1.82 -1.27 3.42
C PHE A 82 -1.03 -2.53 3.77
N PHE A 83 -1.39 -3.66 3.16
CA PHE A 83 -0.74 -4.95 3.36
C PHE A 83 -0.23 -5.49 2.02
N LEU A 84 1.07 -5.69 1.93
CA LEU A 84 1.71 -6.24 0.74
C LEU A 84 2.17 -7.68 0.99
N PRO A 85 1.97 -8.60 0.04
CA PRO A 85 2.42 -9.97 0.17
C PRO A 85 3.94 -10.02 0.08
N LYS A 86 4.57 -10.69 1.04
CA LYS A 86 5.98 -11.01 1.08
C LYS A 86 6.14 -12.52 0.97
N MET A 87 7.05 -12.99 0.13
CA MET A 87 7.38 -14.41 0.10
C MET A 87 8.48 -14.73 1.11
N ARG A 88 8.19 -15.64 2.04
CA ARG A 88 9.15 -16.17 3.00
C ARG A 88 9.01 -17.69 3.05
N ASN A 89 10.07 -18.43 2.71
CA ASN A 89 10.11 -19.90 2.71
C ASN A 89 8.86 -20.55 2.05
N ASN A 90 8.55 -20.16 0.81
CA ASN A 90 7.37 -20.62 0.05
C ASN A 90 5.99 -20.29 0.67
N LYS A 91 5.93 -19.52 1.75
CA LYS A 91 4.69 -18.99 2.32
C LYS A 91 4.54 -17.51 1.99
N THR A 92 3.32 -17.09 1.68
CA THR A 92 2.96 -15.67 1.48
C THR A 92 2.52 -15.07 2.80
N GLU A 93 3.34 -14.19 3.37
CA GLU A 93 3.03 -13.44 4.57
C GLU A 93 2.63 -12.00 4.19
N ASN A 94 1.57 -11.46 4.80
CA ASN A 94 1.14 -10.09 4.53
C ASN A 94 1.86 -9.11 5.46
N VAL A 95 2.65 -8.21 4.88
CA VAL A 95 3.45 -7.22 5.58
C VAL A 95 2.76 -5.87 5.54
N LYS A 96 2.59 -5.25 6.71
CA LYS A 96 1.99 -3.91 6.81
C LYS A 96 2.98 -2.85 6.33
N VAL A 97 2.58 -2.07 5.34
CA VAL A 97 3.40 -1.02 4.72
C VAL A 97 2.76 0.35 4.84
N CYS A 98 3.57 1.39 4.71
CA CYS A 98 3.07 2.75 4.70
C CYS A 98 2.59 3.14 3.29
N ARG A 99 1.70 4.14 3.24
CA ARG A 99 1.19 4.68 1.98
C ARG A 99 2.30 5.17 1.05
N ALA A 100 3.33 5.81 1.59
CA ALA A 100 4.45 6.33 0.81
C ALA A 100 5.20 5.20 0.10
N ALA A 101 5.48 4.09 0.81
CA ALA A 101 6.12 2.91 0.22
C ALA A 101 5.32 2.36 -0.96
N LEU A 102 4.01 2.21 -0.76
CA LEU A 102 3.13 1.69 -1.79
C LEU A 102 3.11 2.59 -3.03
N LEU A 103 3.01 3.92 -2.85
CA LEU A 103 3.06 4.86 -3.98
C LEU A 103 4.42 4.81 -4.72
N THR A 104 5.53 4.67 -3.99
CA THR A 104 6.85 4.50 -4.62
C THR A 104 6.93 3.21 -5.44
N ILE A 105 6.43 2.10 -4.90
CA ILE A 105 6.40 0.81 -5.60
C ILE A 105 5.54 0.91 -6.86
N LEU A 106 4.37 1.54 -6.76
CA LEU A 106 3.43 1.68 -7.87
C LEU A 106 3.81 2.77 -8.88
N GLN A 107 4.83 3.61 -8.59
CA GLN A 107 5.24 4.76 -9.43
C GLN A 107 4.10 5.75 -9.75
N GLU A 108 3.05 5.75 -8.93
CA GLU A 108 1.93 6.67 -9.06
C GLU A 108 2.31 8.00 -8.40
N SER A 109 2.38 9.07 -9.20
CA SER A 109 2.62 10.43 -8.73
C SER A 109 1.33 11.03 -8.17
N LYS A 110 1.48 11.76 -7.06
CA LYS A 110 0.42 12.41 -6.30
C LYS A 110 -0.43 13.37 -7.12
#